data_AF-A0A7J2VAR7-F1
#
_entry.id   AF-A0A7J2VAR7-F1
#
_cell.length_a   1.000
_cell.length_b   1.000
_cell.length_c   1.000
_cell.angle_alpha   90.00
_cell.angle_beta   90.00
_cell.angle_gamma   90.00
#
_symmetry.space_group_name_H-M   'P 1'
#
loop_
_entity.id
_entity.type
_entity.pdbx_description
1 polymer ?
#
loop_
_entity_poly.entity_id
_entity_poly.type
_entity_poly.pdbx_seq_one_letter_code
_entity_poly.pdbx_strand_id
1 'polypeptide(L)'
;MKRPRLLGLVLKNLVSKPATIQYPRVKTPVEPDFRGVQYADLGKCTGCSLCAIECPADAIKMTPIPPEYEVPKANPRRIYPLINYGKCVFCYRCVKVCPTNAYIATNKYDIAGVSRLTSEAFSLTTLRRVGS
;
A
#
# COMPACT_ATOMS: atom_id res chain seq x y z
N MET A 1 -11.88 15.51 -55.38
CA MET A 1 -11.05 15.26 -54.18
C MET A 1 -11.84 14.35 -53.23
N LYS A 2 -11.41 13.09 -53.00
CA LYS A 2 -12.17 12.14 -52.15
C LYS A 2 -12.10 12.58 -50.69
N ARG A 3 -13.23 12.62 -49.97
CA ARG A 3 -13.27 12.92 -48.53
C ARG A 3 -12.33 11.96 -47.78
N PRO A 4 -11.39 12.46 -46.96
CA PRO A 4 -10.51 11.60 -46.18
C PRO A 4 -11.35 10.78 -45.20
N ARG A 5 -11.14 9.46 -45.18
CA ARG A 5 -11.98 8.48 -44.44
C ARG A 5 -12.12 8.78 -42.94
N LEU A 6 -11.16 9.48 -42.35
CA LEU A 6 -11.12 9.82 -40.92
C LEU A 6 -11.81 11.14 -40.56
N LEU A 7 -12.22 11.96 -41.54
CA LEU A 7 -12.71 13.31 -41.29
C LEU A 7 -13.95 13.33 -40.38
N GLY A 8 -14.88 12.38 -40.57
CA GLY A 8 -16.08 12.28 -39.74
C GLY A 8 -15.77 11.90 -38.29
N LEU A 9 -14.77 11.04 -38.07
CA LEU A 9 -14.33 10.66 -36.72
C LEU A 9 -13.62 11.82 -36.02
N VAL A 10 -12.82 12.60 -36.75
CA VAL A 10 -12.14 13.79 -36.21
C VAL A 10 -13.17 14.83 -35.77
N LEU A 11 -14.15 15.15 -36.62
CA LEU A 11 -15.24 16.09 -36.28
C LEU A 11 -16.04 15.63 -35.05
N LYS A 12 -16.35 14.32 -34.95
CA LYS A 12 -17.05 13.76 -33.78
C LYS A 12 -16.25 13.90 -32.49
N ASN A 13 -14.95 13.63 -32.52
CA ASN A 13 -14.11 13.72 -31.34
C ASN A 13 -13.82 15.18 -30.93
N LEU A 14 -13.76 16.12 -31.87
CA LEU A 14 -13.49 17.54 -31.59
C LEU A 14 -14.57 18.18 -30.70
N VAL A 15 -15.83 17.78 -30.85
CA VAL A 15 -16.98 18.29 -30.08
C VAL A 15 -17.24 17.47 -28.81
N SER A 16 -16.64 16.28 -28.70
CA SER A 16 -16.82 15.40 -27.55
C SER A 16 -16.01 15.91 -26.35
N LYS A 17 -16.50 15.65 -25.12
CA LYS A 17 -15.75 15.99 -23.90
C LYS A 17 -14.48 15.13 -23.81
N PRO A 18 -13.33 15.68 -23.37
CA PRO A 18 -12.11 14.91 -23.25
C PRO A 18 -12.22 13.88 -22.13
N ALA A 19 -11.68 12.69 -22.35
CA ALA A 19 -11.59 11.62 -21.34
C ALA A 19 -10.48 11.87 -20.29
N THR A 20 -9.76 12.99 -20.40
CA THR A 20 -8.61 13.31 -19.55
C THR A 20 -9.02 13.65 -18.13
N ILE A 21 -8.34 13.08 -17.15
CA ILE A 21 -8.42 13.48 -15.74
C ILE A 21 -7.31 14.49 -15.46
N GLN A 22 -7.66 15.64 -14.89
CA GLN A 22 -6.72 16.73 -14.61
C GLN A 22 -5.94 16.47 -13.31
N TYR A 23 -5.05 15.48 -13.31
CA TYR A 23 -4.13 15.23 -12.20
C TYR A 23 -3.11 16.38 -12.05
N PRO A 24 -2.75 16.84 -10.84
CA PRO A 24 -3.17 16.36 -9.51
C PRO A 24 -4.43 17.04 -8.94
N ARG A 25 -5.07 17.96 -9.66
CA ARG A 25 -6.26 18.70 -9.19
C ARG A 25 -7.45 17.78 -8.92
N VAL A 26 -7.62 16.77 -9.76
CA VAL A 26 -8.63 15.71 -9.60
C VAL A 26 -7.89 14.39 -9.42
N LYS A 27 -8.17 13.69 -8.33
CA LYS A 27 -7.60 12.35 -8.09
C LYS A 27 -8.22 11.34 -9.05
N THR A 28 -7.41 10.42 -9.54
CA THR A 28 -7.89 9.28 -10.33
C THR A 28 -8.86 8.46 -9.48
N PRO A 29 -10.06 8.14 -9.99
CA PRO A 29 -10.96 7.21 -9.31
C PRO A 29 -10.28 5.84 -9.25
N VAL A 30 -10.33 5.23 -8.07
CA VAL A 30 -9.76 3.90 -7.84
C VAL A 30 -10.87 2.98 -7.37
N GLU A 31 -10.84 1.74 -7.83
CA GLU A 31 -11.78 0.72 -7.37
C GLU A 31 -11.59 0.43 -5.88
N PRO A 32 -12.65 0.05 -5.15
CA PRO A 32 -12.55 -0.28 -3.72
C PRO A 32 -11.49 -1.35 -3.40
N ASP A 33 -11.32 -2.34 -4.28
CA ASP A 33 -10.36 -3.45 -4.12
C ASP A 33 -8.95 -3.16 -4.66
N PHE A 34 -8.65 -1.90 -4.98
CA PHE A 34 -7.33 -1.50 -5.45
C PHE A 34 -6.25 -1.84 -4.42
N ARG A 35 -5.18 -2.48 -4.89
CA ARG A 35 -4.03 -2.90 -4.05
C ARG A 35 -3.01 -1.78 -3.96
N GLY A 36 -3.30 -0.79 -3.12
CA GLY A 36 -2.37 0.28 -2.79
C GLY A 36 -1.38 -0.09 -1.68
N VAL A 37 -0.97 0.92 -0.92
CA VAL A 37 -0.10 0.73 0.23
C VAL A 37 -0.78 -0.12 1.31
N GLN A 38 -0.08 -1.14 1.78
CA GLN A 38 -0.47 -1.97 2.89
C GLN A 38 0.56 -1.92 4.02
N TYR A 39 0.10 -1.82 5.26
CA TYR A 39 0.95 -1.84 6.46
C TYR A 39 0.28 -2.63 7.57
N ALA A 40 1.07 -3.09 8.55
CA ALA A 40 0.53 -3.88 9.65
C ALA A 40 0.05 -3.00 10.81
N ASP A 41 -1.14 -3.28 11.31
CA ASP A 41 -1.63 -2.90 12.63
C ASP A 41 -0.89 -3.74 13.69
N LEU A 42 0.01 -3.08 14.39
CA LEU A 42 0.87 -3.72 15.37
C LEU A 42 0.12 -4.09 16.65
N GLY A 43 -1.06 -3.53 16.89
CA GLY A 43 -1.97 -3.95 17.96
C GLY A 43 -2.53 -5.36 17.76
N LYS A 44 -2.63 -5.80 16.49
CA LYS A 44 -3.13 -7.14 16.10
C LYS A 44 -2.04 -8.10 15.63
N CYS A 45 -0.86 -7.58 15.32
CA CYS A 45 0.26 -8.38 14.85
C CYS A 45 0.85 -9.22 15.99
N THR A 46 1.01 -10.52 15.77
CA THR A 46 1.57 -11.47 16.75
C THR A 46 3.06 -11.74 16.57
N GLY A 47 3.69 -11.20 15.51
CA GLY A 47 5.09 -11.49 15.20
C GLY A 47 5.35 -12.92 14.69
N CYS A 48 4.36 -13.58 14.08
CA CYS A 48 4.48 -14.96 13.58
C CYS A 48 5.35 -15.12 12.31
N SER A 49 5.66 -14.03 11.61
CA SER A 49 6.53 -14.00 10.40
C SER A 49 6.02 -14.72 9.15
N LEU A 50 4.79 -15.25 9.14
CA LEU A 50 4.20 -15.91 7.96
C LEU A 50 4.17 -15.02 6.72
N CYS A 51 3.89 -13.72 6.90
CA CYS A 51 3.88 -12.75 5.82
C CYS A 51 5.25 -12.56 5.14
N ALA A 52 6.33 -12.68 5.91
CA ALA A 52 7.69 -12.60 5.37
C ALA A 52 8.03 -13.86 4.57
N ILE A 53 7.68 -15.04 5.10
CA ILE A 53 7.89 -16.34 4.44
C ILE A 53 7.14 -16.40 3.10
N GLU A 54 5.89 -15.94 3.07
CA GLU A 54 5.05 -15.98 1.87
C GLU A 54 5.34 -14.86 0.87
N CYS A 55 6.27 -13.94 1.16
CA CYS A 55 6.53 -12.82 0.27
C CYS A 55 7.32 -13.29 -0.96
N PRO A 56 6.75 -13.25 -2.18
CA PRO A 56 7.46 -13.74 -3.37
C PRO A 56 8.65 -12.87 -3.78
N ALA A 57 8.68 -11.61 -3.32
CA ALA A 57 9.71 -10.64 -3.65
C ALA A 57 10.72 -10.40 -2.52
N ASP A 58 10.61 -11.16 -1.41
CA ASP A 58 11.41 -10.97 -0.20
C ASP A 58 11.48 -9.48 0.24
N ALA A 59 10.32 -8.81 0.19
CA ALA A 59 10.20 -7.38 0.45
C ALA A 59 9.97 -7.06 1.94
N ILE A 60 9.76 -8.08 2.78
CA ILE A 60 9.34 -7.94 4.17
C ILE A 60 10.45 -8.42 5.09
N LYS A 61 10.97 -7.51 5.92
CA LYS A 61 11.93 -7.84 6.96
C LYS A 61 11.26 -7.78 8.33
N MET A 62 11.36 -8.86 9.10
CA MET A 62 10.91 -8.84 10.49
C MET A 62 11.90 -8.01 11.33
N THR A 63 11.40 -6.93 11.93
CA THR A 63 12.21 -5.92 12.63
C THR A 63 11.72 -5.78 14.07
N PRO A 64 12.61 -5.56 15.07
CA PRO A 64 12.19 -5.28 16.43
C PRO A 64 11.31 -4.03 16.52
N ILE A 65 10.28 -4.08 17.36
CA ILE A 65 9.49 -2.90 17.74
C ILE A 65 10.32 -2.08 18.72
N PRO A 66 10.51 -0.76 18.50
CA PRO A 66 11.29 0.08 19.39
C PRO A 66 10.76 0.04 20.84
N PRO A 67 11.64 0.16 21.86
CA PRO A 67 11.27 0.02 23.26
C PRO A 67 10.27 1.08 23.75
N GLU A 68 10.25 2.25 23.12
CA GLU A 68 9.33 3.35 23.41
C GLU A 68 7.86 3.09 23.03
N TYR A 69 7.55 1.95 22.41
CA TYR A 69 6.19 1.54 22.06
C TYR A 69 5.68 0.39 22.95
N GLU A 70 4.40 0.46 23.31
CA GLU A 70 3.70 -0.63 23.97
C GLU A 70 3.46 -1.77 22.98
N VAL A 71 3.76 -3.01 23.39
CA VAL A 71 3.60 -4.19 22.54
C VAL A 71 2.47 -5.06 23.08
N PRO A 72 1.55 -5.56 22.23
CA PRO A 72 0.52 -6.49 22.67
C PRO A 72 1.11 -7.75 23.29
N LYS A 73 0.47 -8.28 24.34
CA LYS A 73 0.87 -9.55 24.97
C LYS A 73 0.96 -10.72 23.97
N ALA A 74 0.16 -10.67 22.91
CA ALA A 74 0.16 -11.66 21.83
C ALA A 74 1.43 -11.61 20.94
N ASN A 75 2.31 -10.62 21.11
CA ASN A 75 3.59 -10.50 20.40
C ASN A 75 4.77 -10.49 21.40
N PRO A 76 5.07 -11.64 22.05
CA PRO A 76 6.14 -11.72 23.05
C PRO A 76 7.53 -11.49 22.46
N ARG A 77 7.69 -11.70 21.15
CA ARG A 77 8.96 -11.49 20.44
C ARG A 77 9.25 -10.01 20.16
N ARG A 78 8.27 -9.12 20.33
CA ARG A 78 8.38 -7.68 20.02
C ARG A 78 8.93 -7.43 18.61
N ILE A 79 8.45 -8.16 17.61
CA ILE A 79 8.85 -7.97 16.20
C ILE A 79 7.65 -7.66 15.32
N TYR A 80 7.88 -6.94 14.23
CA TYR A 80 6.86 -6.59 13.26
C TYR A 80 7.37 -6.65 11.81
N PRO A 81 6.48 -6.80 10.82
CA PRO A 81 6.88 -6.80 9.41
C PRO A 81 7.16 -5.38 8.93
N LEU A 82 8.40 -5.09 8.59
CA LEU A 82 8.82 -3.89 7.88
C LEU A 82 8.82 -4.16 6.37
N ILE A 83 7.91 -3.52 5.64
CA ILE A 83 7.78 -3.68 4.18
C ILE A 83 8.64 -2.62 3.48
N ASN A 84 9.48 -3.06 2.55
CA ASN A 84 10.16 -2.19 1.60
C ASN A 84 9.31 -2.04 0.33
N TYR A 85 8.69 -0.87 0.15
CA TYR A 85 7.81 -0.65 -1.01
C TYR A 85 8.57 -0.53 -2.34
N GLY A 86 9.88 -0.28 -2.32
CA GLY A 86 10.71 -0.33 -3.52
C GLY A 86 10.98 -1.74 -4.04
N LYS A 87 10.78 -2.77 -3.21
CA LYS A 87 10.85 -4.19 -3.60
C LYS A 87 9.46 -4.85 -3.75
N CYS A 88 8.45 -4.29 -3.09
CA CYS A 88 7.13 -4.89 -3.04
C CYS A 88 6.45 -4.88 -4.42
N VAL A 89 5.86 -6.01 -4.79
CA VAL A 89 5.07 -6.16 -6.04
C VAL A 89 3.55 -6.00 -5.82
N PHE A 90 3.15 -5.52 -4.63
CA PHE A 90 1.74 -5.24 -4.27
C PHE A 90 0.76 -6.41 -4.52
N CYS A 91 1.23 -7.66 -4.41
CA CYS A 91 0.41 -8.85 -4.64
C CYS A 91 -0.60 -9.16 -3.52
N TYR A 92 -0.46 -8.53 -2.35
CA TYR A 92 -1.31 -8.72 -1.15
C TYR A 92 -1.32 -10.15 -0.57
N ARG A 93 -0.34 -11.00 -0.90
CA ARG A 93 -0.17 -12.32 -0.27
C ARG A 93 -0.01 -12.19 1.26
N CYS A 94 0.72 -11.18 1.72
CA CYS A 94 0.88 -10.87 3.13
C CYS A 94 -0.46 -10.55 3.84
N VAL A 95 -1.39 -9.89 3.14
CA VAL A 95 -2.73 -9.59 3.66
C VAL A 95 -3.54 -10.88 3.79
N LYS A 96 -3.48 -11.76 2.78
CA LYS A 96 -4.26 -13.00 2.75
C LYS A 96 -3.76 -14.09 3.70
N VAL A 97 -2.45 -14.21 3.90
CA VAL A 97 -1.87 -15.23 4.78
C VAL A 97 -1.91 -14.83 6.26
N CYS A 98 -2.23 -13.58 6.59
CA CYS A 98 -2.19 -13.12 7.97
C CYS A 98 -3.34 -13.75 8.79
N PRO A 99 -3.04 -14.60 9.78
CA PRO A 99 -4.07 -15.33 10.52
C PRO A 99 -4.94 -14.43 11.40
N THR A 100 -4.40 -13.27 11.83
CA THR A 100 -5.10 -12.30 12.68
C THR A 100 -5.67 -11.12 11.89
N ASN A 101 -5.58 -11.14 10.55
CA ASN A 101 -5.98 -10.02 9.69
C ASN A 101 -5.38 -8.67 10.16
N ALA A 102 -4.11 -8.67 10.55
CA ALA A 102 -3.42 -7.48 11.07
C ALA A 102 -3.07 -6.45 9.98
N TYR A 103 -3.12 -6.81 8.70
CA TYR A 103 -2.79 -5.85 7.64
C TYR A 103 -3.95 -4.90 7.36
N ILE A 104 -3.64 -3.61 7.34
CA ILE A 104 -4.50 -2.55 6.84
C ILE A 104 -4.17 -2.37 5.36
N ALA A 105 -5.16 -2.64 4.51
CA ALA A 105 -5.11 -2.36 3.08
C ALA A 105 -5.62 -0.95 2.81
N THR A 106 -4.92 -0.18 1.99
CA THR A 106 -5.36 1.15 1.56
C THR A 106 -5.35 1.26 0.05
N ASN A 107 -6.06 2.24 -0.48
CA ASN A 107 -6.09 2.53 -1.91
C ASN A 107 -5.08 3.63 -2.28
N LYS A 108 -4.10 3.88 -1.40
CA LYS A 108 -3.05 4.88 -1.61
C LYS A 108 -2.08 4.39 -2.68
N TYR A 109 -1.96 5.13 -3.77
CA TYR A 109 -1.04 4.83 -4.89
C TYR A 109 0.07 5.89 -5.04
N ASP A 110 -0.08 7.06 -4.43
CA ASP A 110 0.79 8.23 -4.55
C ASP A 110 1.93 8.18 -3.52
N ILE A 111 2.84 7.23 -3.68
CA ILE A 111 3.99 7.01 -2.76
C ILE A 111 5.36 7.38 -3.33
N ALA A 112 5.41 8.03 -4.48
CA ALA A 112 6.67 8.51 -5.04
C ALA A 112 7.35 9.49 -4.05
N GLY A 113 8.62 9.26 -3.78
CA GLY A 113 9.41 10.06 -2.86
C GLY A 113 10.91 9.97 -3.17
N VAL A 114 11.69 10.87 -2.58
CA VAL A 114 13.15 10.96 -2.82
C VAL A 114 13.94 9.88 -2.09
N SER A 115 13.44 9.42 -0.95
CA SER A 115 14.07 8.39 -0.12
C SER A 115 13.32 7.07 -0.24
N ARG A 116 13.98 5.98 0.18
CA ARG A 116 13.35 4.66 0.25
C ARG A 116 12.19 4.70 1.23
N LEU A 117 10.98 4.47 0.72
CA LEU A 117 9.79 4.38 1.55
C LEU A 117 9.62 2.98 2.12
N THR A 118 9.39 2.90 3.43
CA THR A 118 9.08 1.67 4.16
C THR A 118 7.73 1.77 4.88
N SER A 119 7.20 0.66 5.36
CA SER A 119 5.96 0.65 6.14
C SER A 119 6.10 1.22 7.56
N GLU A 120 7.31 1.53 8.02
CA GLU A 120 7.60 1.95 9.39
C GLU A 120 6.73 3.13 9.85
N ALA A 121 6.72 4.20 9.06
CA ALA A 121 5.97 5.42 9.35
C ALA A 121 4.45 5.19 9.46
N PHE A 122 3.93 4.11 8.87
CA PHE A 122 2.51 3.76 8.92
C PHE A 122 2.20 2.70 9.99
N SER A 123 3.11 1.75 10.20
CA SER A 123 2.91 0.68 11.19
C SER A 123 3.13 1.16 12.62
N LEU A 124 4.18 1.95 12.89
CA LEU A 124 4.46 2.39 14.26
C LEU A 124 3.42 3.35 14.82
N THR A 125 2.68 4.06 13.97
CA THR A 125 1.58 4.95 14.41
C THR A 125 0.38 4.17 14.95
N THR A 126 0.33 2.85 14.76
CA THR A 126 -0.74 1.98 15.30
C THR A 126 -0.50 1.58 16.75
N LEU A 127 0.69 1.85 17.32
CA LEU A 127 1.00 1.60 18.72
C LEU A 127 0.99 2.88 19.55
N ARG A 128 0.66 2.72 20.83
CA ARG A 128 0.83 3.77 21.84
C ARG A 128 2.29 3.85 22.28
N ARG A 129 2.74 5.05 22.64
CA ARG A 129 4.05 5.25 23.25
C ARG A 129 3.96 4.94 24.73
N VAL A 130 5.01 4.34 25.28
CA VAL A 130 5.10 4.04 26.71
C VAL A 130 5.12 5.37 27.48
N GLY A 131 4.14 5.56 28.37
CA GLY A 131 4.04 6.76 29.22
C GLY A 131 3.27 7.95 28.64
N SER A 132 2.55 7.77 27.53
CA SER A 132 1.55 8.73 27.02
C SER A 132 0.14 8.46 27.53
#